data_AF-A0A935CMA1-F1
#
_entry.id   AF-A0A935CMA1-F1
#
_cell.length_a   1.000
_cell.length_b   1.000
_cell.length_c   1.000
_cell.angle_alpha   90.00
_cell.angle_beta   90.00
_cell.angle_gamma   90.00
#
_symmetry.space_group_name_H-M   'P 1'
#
loop_
_entity.id
_entity.type
_entity.pdbx_description
1 polymer ?
#
loop_
_entity_poly.entity_id
_entity_poly.type
_entity_poly.pdbx_seq_one_letter_code
_entity_poly.pdbx_strand_id
1 'polypeptide(L)'
;MKIRDYQAWLQAWDAARGWDQVAPAHTLLHAMEELGEVARVILRREGYKPSAFPDQWQVELREELSDVFVFLFKLAYQCGVDVEDALRAGMVKADTRHPLETGAPEMARYLAQQAHPES
;
A
#
# COMPACT_ATOMS: atom_id res chain seq x y z
N MET A 1 -3.42 2.19 -17.85
CA MET A 1 -4.67 1.67 -17.24
C MET A 1 -5.16 2.71 -16.25
N LYS A 2 -6.46 3.05 -16.23
CA LYS A 2 -7.02 3.91 -15.19
C LYS A 2 -7.32 3.09 -13.93
N ILE A 3 -7.40 3.75 -12.77
CA ILE A 3 -7.61 3.09 -11.47
C ILE A 3 -8.98 2.40 -11.46
N ARG A 4 -10.01 3.10 -11.93
CA ARG A 4 -11.35 2.55 -12.05
C ARG A 4 -11.42 1.36 -13.02
N ASP A 5 -10.70 1.42 -14.14
CA ASP A 5 -10.65 0.32 -15.11
C ASP A 5 -10.02 -0.94 -14.50
N TYR A 6 -8.96 -0.78 -13.71
CA TYR A 6 -8.33 -1.89 -12.99
C TYR A 6 -9.27 -2.52 -11.95
N GLN A 7 -9.95 -1.67 -11.15
CA GLN A 7 -10.91 -2.15 -10.16
C GLN A 7 -12.02 -2.99 -10.81
N ALA A 8 -12.60 -2.51 -11.91
CA ALA A 8 -13.64 -3.22 -12.65
C ALA A 8 -13.13 -4.52 -13.27
N TRP A 9 -11.92 -4.51 -13.84
CA TRP A 9 -11.28 -5.72 -14.35
C TRP A 9 -11.05 -6.75 -13.25
N LEU A 10 -10.54 -6.33 -12.09
CA LEU A 10 -10.26 -7.22 -10.97
C LEU A 10 -11.56 -7.85 -10.45
N GLN A 11 -12.60 -7.04 -10.27
CA GLN A 11 -13.91 -7.54 -9.82
C GLN A 11 -14.46 -8.60 -10.78
N ALA A 12 -14.41 -8.37 -12.09
CA ALA A 12 -14.85 -9.34 -13.09
C ALA A 12 -13.99 -10.61 -13.08
N TRP A 13 -12.67 -10.46 -12.94
CA TRP A 13 -11.71 -11.57 -12.90
C TRP A 13 -11.86 -12.44 -11.66
N ASP A 14 -12.15 -11.82 -10.50
CA ASP A 14 -12.40 -12.48 -9.21
C ASP A 14 -13.74 -13.22 -9.20
N ALA A 15 -14.80 -12.57 -9.71
CA ALA A 15 -16.13 -13.16 -9.85
C ALA A 15 -16.15 -14.37 -10.81
N ALA A 16 -15.39 -14.30 -11.91
CA ALA A 16 -15.26 -15.43 -12.85
C ALA A 16 -14.65 -16.69 -12.22
N ARG A 17 -14.00 -16.56 -11.05
CA ARG A 17 -13.42 -17.67 -10.27
C ARG A 17 -14.25 -18.02 -9.03
N GLY A 18 -15.35 -17.30 -8.78
CA GLY A 18 -16.17 -17.43 -7.57
C GLY A 18 -15.46 -16.97 -6.30
N TRP A 19 -14.35 -16.23 -6.42
CA TRP A 19 -13.56 -15.75 -5.28
C TRP A 19 -14.15 -14.49 -4.65
N ASP A 20 -15.10 -13.86 -5.31
CA ASP A 20 -15.87 -12.71 -4.83
C ASP A 20 -16.73 -13.06 -3.60
N GLN A 21 -16.98 -14.35 -3.38
CA GLN A 21 -17.64 -14.91 -2.21
C GLN A 21 -16.81 -14.85 -0.92
N VAL A 22 -15.50 -14.58 -1.00
CA VAL A 22 -14.65 -14.42 0.18
C VAL A 22 -15.15 -13.24 1.01
N ALA A 23 -15.35 -13.43 2.32
CA ALA A 23 -15.82 -12.36 3.19
C ALA A 23 -14.82 -11.19 3.27
N PRO A 24 -15.28 -9.92 3.37
CA PRO A 24 -14.39 -8.75 3.49
C PRO A 24 -13.37 -8.85 4.61
N ALA A 25 -13.73 -9.49 5.74
CA ALA A 25 -12.82 -9.71 6.86
C ALA A 25 -11.63 -10.62 6.49
N HIS A 26 -11.85 -11.64 5.64
CA HIS A 26 -10.77 -12.51 5.17
C HIS A 26 -9.92 -11.81 4.11
N THR A 27 -10.53 -11.01 3.23
CA THR A 27 -9.78 -10.16 2.29
C THR A 27 -8.89 -9.16 3.03
N LEU A 28 -9.37 -8.56 4.12
CA LEU A 28 -8.55 -7.70 4.99
C LEU A 28 -7.39 -8.48 5.61
N LEU A 29 -7.63 -9.71 6.09
CA LEU A 29 -6.57 -10.54 6.64
C LEU A 29 -5.49 -10.84 5.60
N HIS A 30 -5.86 -11.21 4.37
CA HIS A 30 -4.90 -11.42 3.28
C HIS A 30 -4.14 -10.13 2.94
N ALA A 31 -4.79 -8.97 2.90
CA ALA A 31 -4.09 -7.69 2.73
C ALA A 31 -3.04 -7.44 3.83
N MET A 32 -3.31 -7.84 5.08
CA MET A 32 -2.34 -7.73 6.18
C MET A 32 -1.19 -8.73 6.05
N GLU A 33 -1.46 -9.94 5.55
CA GLU A 33 -0.43 -10.95 5.25
C GLU A 33 0.56 -10.42 4.20
N GLU A 34 0.05 -9.93 3.05
CA GLU A 34 0.91 -9.37 1.99
C GLU A 34 1.66 -8.11 2.46
N LEU A 35 1.04 -7.28 3.30
CA LEU A 35 1.73 -6.13 3.89
C LEU A 35 2.88 -6.56 4.81
N GLY A 36 2.76 -7.73 5.46
CA GLY A 36 3.83 -8.36 6.22
C GLY A 36 5.01 -8.81 5.35
N GLU A 37 4.74 -9.27 4.12
CA GLU A 37 5.78 -9.61 3.15
C GLU A 37 6.48 -8.37 2.61
N VAL A 38 5.74 -7.29 2.30
CA VAL A 38 6.32 -5.97 2.01
C VAL A 38 7.26 -5.53 3.14
N ALA A 39 6.82 -5.62 4.40
CA ALA A 39 7.65 -5.27 5.54
C ALA A 39 8.92 -6.14 5.61
N ARG A 40 8.83 -7.43 5.28
CA ARG A 40 9.97 -8.33 5.26
C ARG A 40 11.00 -7.91 4.20
N VAL A 41 10.57 -7.52 3.00
CA VAL A 41 11.46 -7.03 1.95
C VAL A 41 12.18 -5.75 2.38
N ILE A 42 11.46 -4.80 3.00
CA ILE A 42 12.05 -3.56 3.50
C ILE A 42 13.08 -3.84 4.61
N LEU A 43 12.74 -4.67 5.60
CA LEU A 43 13.66 -5.02 6.68
C LEU A 43 14.92 -5.74 6.19
N ARG A 44 14.82 -6.53 5.12
CA ARG A 44 15.98 -7.14 4.46
C ARG A 44 16.84 -6.08 3.77
N ARG A 45 16.23 -5.16 3.02
CA ARG A 45 16.92 -4.06 2.35
C ARG A 45 17.67 -3.17 3.33
N GLU A 46 17.08 -2.90 4.49
CA GLU A 46 17.68 -2.05 5.54
C GLU A 46 18.69 -2.79 6.43
N GLY A 47 18.97 -4.06 6.15
CA GLY A 47 19.96 -4.86 6.89
C GLY A 47 19.50 -5.36 8.25
N TYR A 48 18.26 -5.11 8.65
CA TYR A 48 17.68 -5.64 9.89
C TYR A 48 17.42 -7.15 9.82
N LYS A 49 17.13 -7.68 8.62
CA LYS A 49 17.03 -9.12 8.34
C LYS A 49 18.05 -9.55 7.30
N PRO A 50 18.58 -10.78 7.36
CA PRO A 50 19.47 -11.30 6.34
C PRO A 50 18.75 -11.46 5.00
N SER A 51 19.45 -11.18 3.91
CA SER A 51 19.00 -11.42 2.53
C SER A 51 20.03 -12.22 1.77
N ALA A 52 19.58 -13.25 1.04
CA ALA A 52 20.42 -14.02 0.12
C ALA A 52 20.62 -13.30 -1.23
N PHE A 53 19.69 -12.42 -1.60
CA PHE A 53 19.65 -11.73 -2.89
C PHE A 53 19.44 -10.22 -2.69
N PRO A 54 20.40 -9.50 -2.08
CA PRO A 54 20.23 -8.09 -1.75
C PRO A 54 19.95 -7.22 -2.98
N ASP A 55 20.46 -7.58 -4.16
CA ASP A 55 20.26 -6.80 -5.40
C ASP A 55 18.87 -6.98 -6.05
N GLN A 56 18.06 -7.93 -5.57
CA GLN A 56 16.74 -8.24 -6.13
C GLN A 56 15.57 -7.61 -5.35
N TRP A 57 15.85 -6.83 -4.31
CA TRP A 57 14.82 -6.28 -3.42
C TRP A 57 13.73 -5.47 -4.13
N GLN A 58 14.03 -4.80 -5.25
CA GLN A 58 13.05 -4.04 -6.02
C GLN A 58 12.06 -4.95 -6.76
N VAL A 59 12.52 -6.11 -7.21
CA VAL A 59 11.69 -7.10 -7.90
C VAL A 59 10.74 -7.73 -6.89
N GLU A 60 11.26 -8.19 -5.74
CA GLU A 60 10.46 -8.69 -4.61
C GLU A 60 9.45 -7.62 -4.17
N LEU A 61 9.90 -6.38 -3.90
CA LEU A 61 9.00 -5.31 -3.43
C LEU A 61 7.88 -5.01 -4.42
N ARG A 62 8.16 -5.04 -5.73
CA ARG A 62 7.15 -4.82 -6.77
C ARG A 62 6.07 -5.91 -6.75
N GLU A 63 6.46 -7.16 -6.49
CA GLU A 63 5.55 -8.30 -6.39
C GLU A 63 4.70 -8.17 -5.13
N GLU A 64 5.32 -8.00 -3.96
CA GLU A 64 4.57 -7.90 -2.70
C GLU A 64 3.64 -6.67 -2.65
N LEU A 65 4.06 -5.52 -3.23
CA LEU A 65 3.18 -4.35 -3.35
C LEU A 65 2.00 -4.64 -4.27
N SER A 66 2.22 -5.38 -5.37
CA SER A 66 1.14 -5.78 -6.26
C SER A 66 0.11 -6.63 -5.53
N ASP A 67 0.56 -7.57 -4.71
CA ASP A 67 -0.33 -8.47 -3.95
C ASP A 67 -1.14 -7.71 -2.89
N VAL A 68 -0.51 -6.77 -2.17
CA VAL A 68 -1.23 -5.83 -1.29
C VAL A 68 -2.30 -5.06 -2.07
N PHE A 69 -1.95 -4.49 -3.23
CA PHE A 69 -2.91 -3.71 -4.01
C PHE A 69 -4.09 -4.56 -4.47
N VAL A 70 -3.87 -5.79 -4.95
CA VAL A 70 -4.97 -6.69 -5.34
C VAL A 70 -5.99 -6.84 -4.22
N PHE A 71 -5.54 -7.10 -2.98
CA PHE A 71 -6.47 -7.26 -1.87
C PHE A 71 -7.12 -5.95 -1.42
N LEU A 72 -6.44 -4.81 -1.52
CA LEU A 72 -7.05 -3.50 -1.23
C LEU A 72 -8.13 -3.12 -2.26
N PHE A 73 -7.88 -3.36 -3.55
CA PHE A 73 -8.88 -3.15 -4.59
C PHE A 73 -10.07 -4.11 -4.42
N LYS A 74 -9.80 -5.36 -4.03
CA LYS A 74 -10.84 -6.34 -3.68
C LYS A 74 -11.71 -5.89 -2.54
N LEU A 75 -11.09 -5.49 -1.42
CA LEU A 75 -11.81 -4.96 -0.27
C LEU A 75 -12.66 -3.75 -0.64
N ALA A 76 -12.12 -2.85 -1.48
CA ALA A 76 -12.84 -1.68 -1.94
C ALA A 76 -14.11 -2.04 -2.72
N TYR A 77 -14.06 -2.91 -3.72
CA TYR A 77 -15.29 -3.26 -4.45
C TYR A 77 -16.27 -4.09 -3.60
N GLN A 78 -15.78 -4.93 -2.69
CA GLN A 78 -16.64 -5.67 -1.75
C GLN A 78 -17.42 -4.75 -0.81
N CYS A 79 -16.84 -3.59 -0.48
CA CYS A 79 -17.45 -2.57 0.37
C CYS A 79 -18.12 -1.43 -0.42
N GLY A 80 -18.21 -1.52 -1.75
CA GLY A 80 -18.85 -0.50 -2.58
C GLY A 80 -18.10 0.83 -2.66
N VAL A 81 -16.77 0.81 -2.49
CA VAL A 81 -15.89 1.98 -2.56
C VAL A 81 -15.25 2.06 -3.96
N ASP A 82 -15.44 3.18 -4.65
CA ASP A 82 -14.68 3.52 -5.86
C ASP A 82 -13.29 4.04 -5.47
N VAL A 83 -12.24 3.31 -5.86
CA VAL A 83 -10.86 3.63 -5.43
C VAL A 83 -10.38 4.95 -6.05
N GLU A 84 -10.76 5.24 -7.29
CA GLU A 84 -10.33 6.46 -7.97
C GLU A 84 -10.92 7.71 -7.29
N ASP A 85 -12.20 7.68 -6.93
CA ASP A 85 -12.87 8.75 -6.20
C ASP A 85 -12.32 8.89 -4.76
N ALA A 86 -12.05 7.77 -4.08
CA ALA A 86 -11.43 7.78 -2.75
C ALA A 86 -10.05 8.45 -2.77
N LEU A 87 -9.22 8.15 -3.78
CA LEU A 87 -7.92 8.77 -3.96
C LEU A 87 -8.03 10.26 -4.33
N ARG A 88 -8.95 10.64 -5.22
CA ARG A 88 -9.21 12.06 -5.55
C ARG A 88 -9.60 12.87 -4.32
N ALA A 89 -10.52 12.34 -3.50
CA ALA A 89 -10.91 12.98 -2.25
C ALA A 89 -9.72 13.08 -1.26
N GLY A 90 -8.90 12.03 -1.19
CA GLY A 90 -7.66 12.01 -0.41
C GLY A 90 -6.66 13.09 -0.83
N MET A 91 -6.45 13.30 -2.13
CA MET A 91 -5.56 14.33 -2.66
C MET A 91 -6.00 15.74 -2.24
N VAL A 92 -7.28 16.08 -2.39
CA VAL A 92 -7.82 17.39 -1.98
C VAL A 92 -7.62 17.62 -0.48
N LYS A 93 -7.88 16.57 0.32
CA LYS A 93 -7.69 16.61 1.77
C LYS A 93 -6.22 16.76 2.17
N ALA A 94 -5.30 16.10 1.46
CA ALA A 94 -3.87 16.20 1.72
C ALA A 94 -3.34 17.62 1.42
N ASP A 95 -3.73 18.20 0.30
CA ASP A 95 -3.35 19.56 -0.11
C ASP A 95 -3.84 20.62 0.88
N THR A 96 -5.03 20.41 1.45
CA THR A 96 -5.58 21.30 2.49
C THR A 96 -4.87 21.14 3.84
N ARG A 97 -4.43 19.92 4.21
CA ARG A 97 -3.84 19.62 5.52
C ARG A 97 -2.34 19.89 5.60
N HIS A 98 -1.63 19.70 4.50
CA HIS A 98 -0.18 19.85 4.43
C HIS A 98 0.19 20.84 3.31
N PRO A 99 -0.05 22.15 3.51
CA PRO A 99 0.40 23.17 2.57
C PRO A 99 1.90 23.06 2.28
N LEU A 100 2.29 23.39 1.04
CA LEU A 100 3.70 23.41 0.62
C LEU A 100 4.60 24.24 1.56
N GLU A 101 4.05 25.32 2.10
CA GLU A 101 4.71 26.24 3.03
C GLU A 101 5.07 25.59 4.36
N THR A 102 4.29 24.60 4.81
CA THR A 102 4.49 23.91 6.09
C THR A 102 5.17 22.55 5.97
N GLY A 103 5.12 21.92 4.79
CA GLY A 103 5.65 20.57 4.57
C GLY A 103 7.16 20.45 4.72
N ALA A 104 7.94 21.35 4.11
CA ALA A 104 9.41 21.30 4.20
C ALA A 104 9.93 21.56 5.63
N PRO A 105 9.42 22.56 6.38
CA PRO A 105 9.76 22.73 7.79
C PRO A 105 9.38 21.53 8.68
N GLU A 106 8.25 20.87 8.42
CA GLU A 106 7.81 19.68 9.16
C GLU A 106 8.77 18.50 8.93
N MET A 107 9.14 18.23 7.68
CA MET A 107 10.11 17.18 7.34
C MET A 107 11.49 17.44 7.97
N ALA A 108 11.95 18.71 7.98
CA ALA A 108 13.21 19.07 8.62
C ALA A 108 13.21 18.76 10.14
N ARG A 109 12.08 19.01 10.83
CA ARG A 109 11.93 18.66 12.25
C ARG A 109 11.95 17.15 12.47
N TYR A 110 11.25 16.39 11.63
CA TYR A 110 11.23 14.92 11.69
C TYR A 110 12.63 14.32 11.55
N LEU A 111 13.40 14.77 10.54
CA LEU A 111 14.78 14.30 10.33
C LEU A 111 15.71 14.68 11.49
N ALA A 112 15.58 15.90 12.03
CA ALA A 112 16.36 16.34 13.19
C ALA A 112 16.09 15.46 14.42
N GLN A 113 14.84 15.04 14.65
CA GLN A 113 14.48 14.13 15.74
C GLN A 113 15.08 12.72 15.53
N GLN A 114 15.15 12.23 14.29
CA GLN A 114 15.77 10.93 14.01
C GLN A 114 17.30 10.91 14.11
N ALA A 115 17.95 12.06 13.87
CA ALA A 115 19.39 12.21 14.02
C ALA A 115 19.86 12.25 15.48
N HIS A 116 18.92 12.37 16.42
CA HIS A 116 19.15 12.24 17.87
C HIS A 116 18.50 10.96 18.39
N PRO A 117 19.00 9.76 18.05
CA PRO A 117 18.65 8.59 18.84
C PRO A 117 19.19 8.86 20.25
N GLU A 118 18.33 8.74 21.25
CA GLU A 118 18.69 8.92 22.66
C GLU A 118 20.03 8.22 22.96
N SER A 119 20.97 9.00 23.49
CA SER A 119 22.31 8.57 23.94
C SER A 119 22.23 7.59 25.09
#